data_AF-A0A7Y3GDP3-F1
#
_entry.id   AF-A0A7Y3GDP3-F1
#
_cell.length_a   1.000
_cell.length_b   1.000
_cell.length_c   1.000
_cell.angle_alpha   90.00
_cell.angle_beta   90.00
_cell.angle_gamma   90.00
#
_symmetry.space_group_name_H-M   'P 1'
#
loop_
_entity.id
_entity.type
_entity.pdbx_description
1 polymer ?
#
loop_
_entity_poly.entity_id
_entity_poly.type
_entity_poly.pdbx_seq_one_letter_code
_entity_poly.pdbx_strand_id
1 'polypeptide(L)'
;MQADPNPPLPEAQARRVRLMLWASLLVSQLIYAGILLSGLVPVAEEPMALPLPAILGVAAALTGAAGHFFWRRASGDGATIHASAPEPAAAHTSYVIAWVLDESIAIYGLVLGFLAFPMTTWSLFSVAAFVLMLLHRPR
;
A
#
# COMPACT_ATOMS: atom_id res chain seq x y z
N MET A 1 3.77 32.26 -27.58
CA MET A 1 3.41 30.85 -27.32
C MET A 1 4.68 30.09 -27.00
N GLN A 2 4.89 29.77 -25.73
CA GLN A 2 6.04 28.97 -25.29
C GLN A 2 5.59 27.50 -25.37
N ALA A 3 6.27 26.69 -26.19
CA ALA A 3 6.00 25.26 -26.25
C ALA A 3 6.32 24.63 -24.87
N ASP A 4 5.43 23.79 -24.37
CA ASP A 4 5.66 23.03 -23.14
C ASP A 4 6.90 22.14 -23.32
N PRO A 5 7.97 22.32 -22.52
CA PRO A 5 9.21 21.57 -22.68
C PRO A 5 9.06 20.08 -22.33
N ASN A 6 7.95 19.65 -21.71
CA ASN A 6 7.72 18.25 -21.34
C ASN A 6 6.39 17.74 -21.91
N PRO A 7 6.37 17.29 -23.18
CA PRO A 7 5.18 16.65 -23.72
C PRO A 7 4.81 15.42 -22.84
N PRO A 8 3.52 15.19 -22.57
CA PRO A 8 3.09 14.06 -21.76
C PRO A 8 3.60 12.76 -22.38
N LEU A 9 4.12 11.86 -21.53
CA LEU A 9 4.58 10.54 -21.97
C LEU A 9 3.42 9.80 -22.65
N PRO A 10 3.68 9.01 -23.72
CA PRO A 10 2.68 8.14 -24.30
C PRO A 10 2.01 7.28 -23.22
N GLU A 11 0.69 7.14 -23.24
CA GLU A 11 -0.08 6.44 -22.19
C GLU A 11 0.44 5.02 -21.93
N ALA A 12 0.90 4.34 -22.98
CA ALA A 12 1.53 3.03 -22.89
C ALA A 12 2.81 3.02 -22.03
N GLN A 13 3.62 4.08 -22.09
CA GLN A 13 4.83 4.23 -21.30
C GLN A 13 4.48 4.51 -19.83
N ALA A 14 3.54 5.42 -19.56
CA ALA A 14 3.07 5.70 -18.19
C ALA A 14 2.49 4.45 -17.51
N ARG A 15 1.74 3.63 -18.26
CA ARG A 15 1.21 2.35 -17.77
C ARG A 15 2.32 1.34 -17.44
N ARG A 16 3.35 1.23 -18.29
CA ARG A 16 4.50 0.35 -18.03
C ARG A 16 5.25 0.75 -16.78
N VAL A 17 5.51 2.05 -16.59
CA VAL A 17 6.16 2.57 -15.38
C VAL A 17 5.33 2.23 -14.14
N ARG A 18 4.02 2.45 -14.17
CA ARG A 18 3.11 2.08 -13.07
C ARG A 18 3.18 0.59 -12.73
N LEU A 19 3.18 -0.28 -13.73
CA LEU A 19 3.27 -1.72 -13.53
C LEU A 19 4.62 -2.16 -12.96
N MET A 20 5.73 -1.55 -13.41
CA MET A 20 7.06 -1.83 -12.87
C MET A 20 7.16 -1.43 -11.40
N LEU A 21 6.66 -0.24 -11.04
CA LEU A 21 6.61 0.23 -9.66
C LEU A 21 5.76 -0.71 -8.79
N TRP A 22 4.53 -1.00 -9.22
CA TRP A 22 3.65 -1.93 -8.52
C TRP A 22 4.28 -3.31 -8.32
N ALA A 23 4.90 -3.88 -9.36
CA ALA A 23 5.56 -5.17 -9.27
C ALA A 23 6.75 -5.15 -8.31
N SER A 24 7.53 -4.06 -8.30
CA SER A 24 8.66 -3.92 -7.38
C SER A 24 8.23 -3.87 -5.91
N LEU A 25 7.11 -3.20 -5.62
CA LEU A 25 6.52 -3.12 -4.28
C LEU A 25 5.86 -4.45 -3.87
N LEU A 26 5.28 -5.18 -4.83
CA LEU A 26 4.79 -6.52 -4.54
C LEU A 26 5.94 -7.46 -4.14
N VAL A 27 7.09 -7.35 -4.83
CA VAL A 27 8.28 -8.15 -4.52
C VAL A 27 8.85 -7.77 -3.14
N SER A 28 8.90 -6.49 -2.76
CA SER A 28 9.35 -6.11 -1.41
C SER A 28 8.47 -6.71 -0.33
N GLN A 29 7.14 -6.72 -0.51
CA GLN A 29 6.24 -7.38 0.44
C GLN A 29 6.49 -8.89 0.56
N LEU A 30 6.76 -9.58 -0.56
CA LEU A 30 7.13 -11.00 -0.52
C LEU A 30 8.44 -11.22 0.24
N ILE A 31 9.41 -10.31 0.08
CA ILE A 31 10.67 -10.35 0.85
C ILE A 31 10.38 -10.16 2.34
N TYR A 32 9.54 -9.20 2.73
CA TYR A 32 9.16 -8.98 4.13
C TYR A 32 8.48 -10.20 4.74
N ALA A 33 7.54 -10.80 4.01
CA ALA A 33 6.90 -12.05 4.42
C ALA A 33 7.93 -13.19 4.57
N GLY A 34 8.87 -13.31 3.61
CA GLY A 34 9.96 -14.29 3.69
C GLY A 34 10.84 -14.10 4.92
N ILE A 35 11.19 -12.86 5.26
CA ILE A 35 11.95 -12.54 6.49
C ILE A 35 11.18 -12.99 7.74
N LEU A 36 9.90 -12.65 7.85
CA LEU A 36 9.07 -13.04 8.99
C LEU A 36 8.91 -14.56 9.12
N LEU A 37 8.76 -15.25 7.99
CA LEU A 37 8.56 -16.71 7.95
C LEU A 37 9.85 -17.52 8.10
N SER A 38 11.02 -16.91 7.89
CA SER A 38 12.32 -17.58 8.01
C SER A 38 12.69 -17.96 9.44
N GLY A 39 11.91 -17.53 10.45
CA GLY A 39 12.21 -17.78 11.86
C GLY A 39 13.38 -16.95 12.40
N LEU A 40 13.89 -15.97 11.63
CA LEU A 40 14.88 -14.99 12.09
C LEU A 40 14.32 -14.02 13.14
N VAL A 41 13.02 -14.05 13.36
CA VAL A 41 12.29 -13.11 14.20
C VAL A 41 11.91 -13.79 15.52
N PRO A 42 12.29 -13.23 16.69
CA PRO A 42 11.96 -13.79 17.98
C PRO A 42 10.44 -13.77 18.21
N VAL A 43 9.91 -14.80 18.87
CA VAL A 43 8.49 -14.89 19.26
C VAL A 43 8.36 -14.55 20.74
N ALA A 44 7.53 -13.57 21.12
CA ALA A 44 7.27 -13.32 22.53
C ALA A 44 6.36 -14.42 23.09
N GLU A 45 6.76 -14.99 24.21
CA GLU A 45 6.01 -16.04 24.90
C GLU A 45 4.98 -15.46 25.89
N GLU A 46 5.09 -14.18 26.25
CA GLU A 46 4.28 -13.54 27.29
C GLU A 46 3.06 -12.79 26.70
N PRO A 47 1.83 -13.07 27.16
CA PRO A 47 0.64 -12.34 26.73
C PRO A 47 0.67 -10.90 27.28
N MET A 48 0.70 -9.92 26.39
CA MET A 48 0.63 -8.51 26.77
C MET A 48 -0.75 -8.15 27.37
N ALA A 49 -0.74 -7.56 28.57
CA ALA A 49 -1.93 -7.14 29.32
C ALA A 49 -2.60 -5.84 28.81
N LEU A 50 -2.07 -5.19 27.76
CA LEU A 50 -2.64 -3.97 27.17
C LEU A 50 -3.56 -4.28 25.98
N PRO A 51 -4.62 -3.47 25.72
CA PRO A 51 -5.48 -3.60 24.53
C PRO A 51 -4.77 -3.14 23.24
N LEU A 52 -3.45 -3.25 23.17
CA LEU A 52 -2.63 -2.83 22.05
C LEU A 52 -3.08 -3.46 20.72
N PRO A 53 -3.45 -4.77 20.65
CA PRO A 53 -3.95 -5.35 19.41
C PRO A 53 -5.19 -4.63 18.84
N ALA A 54 -6.08 -4.13 19.70
CA ALA A 54 -7.26 -3.40 19.27
C ALA A 54 -6.90 -2.02 18.69
N ILE A 55 -5.99 -1.29 19.34
CA ILE A 55 -5.49 0.01 18.86
C ILE A 55 -4.80 -0.16 17.51
N LEU A 56 -3.94 -1.18 17.40
CA LEU A 56 -3.25 -1.52 16.17
C LEU A 56 -4.22 -1.90 15.04
N GLY A 57 -5.25 -2.69 15.35
CA GLY A 57 -6.31 -3.02 14.39
C GLY A 57 -7.05 -1.80 13.86
N VAL A 58 -7.39 -0.84 14.74
CA VAL A 58 -8.03 0.42 14.33
C VAL A 58 -7.10 1.24 13.44
N ALA A 59 -5.82 1.35 13.78
CA ALA A 59 -4.83 2.05 12.95
C ALA A 59 -4.74 1.42 11.56
N ALA A 60 -4.62 0.09 11.47
CA ALA A 60 -4.59 -0.66 10.21
C ALA A 60 -5.84 -0.38 9.35
N ALA A 61 -7.02 -0.43 9.97
CA ALA A 61 -8.28 -0.20 9.28
C ALA A 61 -8.38 1.23 8.72
N LEU A 62 -7.95 2.24 9.49
CA LEU A 62 -7.94 3.64 9.05
C LEU A 62 -6.95 3.87 7.91
N THR A 63 -5.73 3.33 8.00
CA THR A 63 -4.73 3.47 6.94
C THR A 63 -5.17 2.75 5.66
N GLY A 64 -5.73 1.54 5.78
CA GLY A 64 -6.28 0.80 4.64
C GLY A 64 -7.47 1.51 3.99
N ALA A 65 -8.38 2.07 4.78
CA ALA A 65 -9.50 2.85 4.27
C ALA A 65 -9.03 4.12 3.54
N ALA A 66 -8.03 4.82 4.07
CA ALA A 66 -7.42 5.97 3.42
C ALA A 66 -6.76 5.59 2.08
N GLY A 67 -5.95 4.52 2.06
CA GLY A 67 -5.33 4.01 0.85
C GLY A 67 -6.37 3.64 -0.22
N HIS A 68 -7.41 2.91 0.18
CA HIS A 68 -8.52 2.54 -0.71
C HIS A 68 -9.28 3.77 -1.25
N PHE A 69 -9.49 4.78 -0.41
CA PHE A 69 -10.12 6.03 -0.84
C PHE A 69 -9.28 6.76 -1.90
N PHE A 70 -7.96 6.90 -1.69
CA PHE A 70 -7.07 7.51 -2.68
C PHE A 70 -6.98 6.70 -3.97
N TRP A 71 -6.98 5.37 -3.88
CA TRP A 71 -7.04 4.49 -5.04
C TRP A 71 -8.30 4.69 -5.87
N ARG A 72 -9.48 4.69 -5.23
CA ARG A 72 -10.76 4.93 -5.92
C ARG A 72 -10.77 6.27 -6.63
N ARG A 73 -10.25 7.31 -5.98
CA ARG A 73 -10.09 8.65 -6.57
C ARG A 73 -9.16 8.64 -7.78
N ALA A 74 -8.03 7.91 -7.72
CA ALA A 74 -7.07 7.79 -8.81
C ALA A 74 -7.61 7.01 -10.02
N SER A 75 -8.43 6.00 -9.75
CA SER A 75 -8.99 5.08 -10.75
C SER A 75 -10.15 5.69 -11.54
N GLY A 76 -10.68 6.85 -11.11
CA GLY A 76 -11.90 7.44 -11.66
C GLY A 76 -13.18 6.70 -11.26
N ASP A 77 -13.08 5.74 -10.32
CA ASP A 77 -14.21 4.89 -9.90
C ASP A 77 -15.19 5.70 -9.04
N GLY A 78 -16.24 6.20 -9.68
CA GLY A 78 -17.26 7.07 -9.09
C GLY A 78 -17.21 8.54 -9.54
N ALA A 79 -16.39 8.88 -10.54
CA ALA A 79 -16.48 10.18 -11.19
C ALA A 79 -17.85 10.32 -11.86
N THR A 80 -18.62 11.33 -11.48
CA THR A 80 -19.85 11.71 -12.18
C THR A 80 -19.49 12.09 -13.61
N ILE A 81 -20.37 11.82 -14.58
CA ILE A 81 -20.17 12.09 -16.02
C ILE A 81 -19.81 13.57 -16.29
N HIS A 82 -20.05 14.46 -15.33
CA HIS A 82 -19.76 15.90 -15.38
C HIS A 82 -18.52 16.35 -14.61
N ALA A 83 -17.79 15.45 -13.95
CA ALA A 83 -16.53 15.80 -13.31
C ALA A 83 -15.46 15.99 -14.40
N SER A 84 -14.84 17.18 -14.44
CA SER A 84 -13.70 17.48 -15.29
C SER A 84 -12.69 16.33 -15.21
N ALA A 85 -12.25 15.83 -16.37
CA ALA A 85 -11.31 14.71 -16.44
C ALA A 85 -10.11 15.00 -15.51
N PRO A 86 -9.78 14.08 -14.57
CA PRO A 86 -8.71 14.31 -13.63
C PRO A 86 -7.40 14.53 -14.38
N GLU A 87 -6.66 15.58 -13.97
CA GLU A 87 -5.38 15.90 -14.55
C GLU A 87 -4.43 14.67 -14.44
N PRO A 88 -3.77 14.22 -15.52
CA PRO A 88 -3.00 12.98 -15.54
C PRO A 88 -1.94 12.89 -14.44
N ALA A 89 -1.34 14.04 -14.09
CA ALA A 89 -0.36 14.16 -13.01
C ALA A 89 -0.97 13.85 -11.63
N ALA A 90 -2.16 14.39 -11.33
CA ALA A 90 -2.84 14.17 -10.05
C ALA A 90 -3.27 12.71 -9.84
N ALA A 91 -3.67 12.04 -10.93
CA ALA A 91 -3.98 10.60 -10.89
C ALA A 91 -2.73 9.77 -10.60
N HIS A 92 -1.59 10.10 -11.22
CA HIS A 92 -0.31 9.42 -10.95
C HIS A 92 0.13 9.55 -9.49
N THR A 93 0.11 10.77 -8.94
CA THR A 93 0.44 11.01 -7.52
C THR A 93 -0.45 10.21 -6.59
N SER A 94 -1.75 10.12 -6.88
CA SER A 94 -2.69 9.36 -6.06
C SER A 94 -2.39 7.86 -6.04
N TYR A 95 -1.95 7.28 -7.17
CA TYR A 95 -1.47 5.89 -7.21
C TYR A 95 -0.24 5.66 -6.33
N VAL A 96 0.75 6.56 -6.42
CA VAL A 96 1.97 6.47 -5.62
C VAL A 96 1.63 6.56 -4.13
N ILE A 97 0.73 7.47 -3.73
CA ILE A 97 0.29 7.61 -2.33
C ILE A 97 -0.36 6.31 -1.84
N ALA A 98 -1.28 5.73 -2.62
CA ALA A 98 -1.94 4.48 -2.25
C ALA A 98 -0.92 3.35 -2.03
N TRP A 99 0.03 3.16 -2.95
CA TRP A 99 1.04 2.12 -2.80
C TRP A 99 2.02 2.38 -1.65
N VAL A 100 2.39 3.63 -1.39
CA VAL A 100 3.24 3.98 -0.23
C VAL A 100 2.52 3.70 1.09
N LEU A 101 1.20 3.93 1.15
CA LEU A 101 0.40 3.57 2.33
C LEU A 101 0.36 2.06 2.53
N ASP A 102 0.14 1.28 1.45
CA ASP A 102 0.17 -0.19 1.52
C ASP A 102 1.54 -0.69 2.00
N GLU A 103 2.62 -0.12 1.47
CA GLU A 103 3.99 -0.47 1.88
C GLU A 103 4.27 -0.11 3.34
N SER A 104 3.76 1.03 3.80
CA SER A 104 3.89 1.46 5.20
C SER A 104 3.20 0.47 6.15
N ILE A 105 2.03 -0.05 5.78
CA ILE A 105 1.32 -1.09 6.55
C ILE A 105 2.17 -2.38 6.58
N ALA A 106 2.79 -2.78 5.46
CA ALA A 106 3.64 -3.97 5.40
C ALA A 106 4.88 -3.83 6.30
N ILE A 107 5.58 -2.69 6.21
CA ILE A 107 6.73 -2.38 7.07
C ILE A 107 6.32 -2.36 8.54
N TYR A 108 5.14 -1.83 8.86
CA TYR A 108 4.66 -1.85 10.23
C TYR A 108 4.44 -3.28 10.75
N GLY A 109 3.85 -4.16 9.94
CA GLY A 109 3.78 -5.60 10.26
C GLY A 109 5.16 -6.21 10.48
N LEU A 110 6.13 -5.90 9.61
CA LEU A 110 7.52 -6.37 9.76
C LEU A 110 8.15 -5.90 11.08
N VAL A 111 7.99 -4.63 11.43
CA VAL A 111 8.49 -4.05 12.69
C VAL A 111 7.85 -4.73 13.90
N LEU A 112 6.53 -4.96 13.87
CA LEU A 112 5.84 -5.70 14.94
C LEU A 112 6.40 -7.13 15.08
N GLY A 113 6.69 -7.78 13.96
CA GLY A 113 7.42 -9.06 13.97
C GLY A 113 8.73 -8.93 14.74
N PHE A 114 9.62 -8.02 14.33
CA PHE A 114 10.92 -7.82 15.00
C PHE A 114 10.82 -7.46 16.49
N LEU A 115 9.74 -6.80 16.90
CA LEU A 115 9.42 -6.51 18.30
C LEU A 115 8.81 -7.71 19.05
N ALA A 116 8.85 -8.89 18.45
CA ALA A 116 8.36 -10.16 18.98
C ALA A 116 6.85 -10.20 19.25
N PHE A 117 6.04 -9.33 18.62
CA PHE A 117 4.59 -9.40 18.79
C PHE A 117 4.02 -10.76 18.33
N PRO A 118 2.86 -11.18 18.88
CA PRO A 118 2.21 -12.41 18.45
C PRO A 118 1.97 -12.45 16.95
N MET A 119 2.12 -13.64 16.36
CA MET A 119 1.90 -13.87 14.92
C MET A 119 0.57 -13.33 14.43
N THR A 120 -0.49 -13.49 15.22
CA THR A 120 -1.82 -12.96 14.89
C THR A 120 -1.82 -11.46 14.66
N THR A 121 -1.02 -10.70 15.42
CA THR A 121 -0.98 -9.25 15.34
C THR A 121 -0.24 -8.80 14.09
N TRP A 122 1.01 -9.22 13.88
CA TRP A 122 1.77 -8.74 12.74
C TRP A 122 1.29 -9.32 11.40
N SER A 123 0.80 -10.56 11.38
CA SER A 123 0.31 -11.18 10.14
C SER A 123 -0.93 -10.47 9.59
N LEU A 124 -1.79 -9.93 10.46
CA LEU A 124 -2.92 -9.10 10.04
C LEU A 124 -2.46 -7.90 9.20
N PHE A 125 -1.38 -7.21 9.62
CA PHE A 125 -0.81 -6.09 8.85
C PHE A 125 -0.21 -6.54 7.54
N SER A 126 0.58 -7.62 7.55
CA SER A 126 1.19 -8.16 6.32
C SER A 126 0.13 -8.61 5.31
N VAL A 127 -0.92 -9.32 5.76
CA VAL A 127 -2.02 -9.76 4.91
C VAL A 127 -2.84 -8.57 4.39
N ALA A 128 -3.15 -7.60 5.25
CA ALA A 128 -3.88 -6.41 4.84
C ALA A 128 -3.13 -5.61 3.77
N ALA A 129 -1.83 -5.35 3.99
CA ALA A 129 -0.99 -4.66 3.02
C ALA A 129 -0.92 -5.40 1.68
N PHE A 130 -0.82 -6.73 1.71
CA PHE A 130 -0.78 -7.55 0.51
C PHE A 130 -2.10 -7.53 -0.26
N VAL A 131 -3.22 -7.68 0.44
CA VAL A 131 -4.55 -7.60 -0.16
C VAL A 131 -4.79 -6.22 -0.77
N LEU A 132 -4.45 -5.15 -0.06
CA LEU A 132 -4.57 -3.78 -0.58
C LEU A 132 -3.69 -3.57 -1.81
N MET A 133 -2.44 -4.03 -1.79
CA MET A 133 -1.53 -3.95 -2.94
C MET A 133 -2.11 -4.67 -4.17
N LEU A 134 -2.73 -5.83 -4.00
CA LEU A 134 -3.40 -6.55 -5.10
C LEU A 134 -4.64 -5.82 -5.62
N LEU A 135 -5.43 -5.22 -4.71
CA LEU A 135 -6.61 -4.41 -5.07
C LEU A 135 -6.20 -3.13 -5.80
N HIS A 136 -5.07 -2.54 -5.43
CA HIS A 136 -4.48 -1.35 -6.01
C HIS A 136 -3.61 -1.65 -7.25
N ARG A 137 -3.91 -2.73 -7.98
CA ARG A 137 -3.20 -3.06 -9.22
C ARG A 137 -3.51 -2.04 -10.32
N PRO A 138 -2.50 -1.38 -10.91
CA PRO A 138 -2.72 -0.42 -11.99
C PRO A 138 -3.33 -1.12 -13.21
N ARG A 139 -4.43 -0.56 -13.73
CA ARG A 139 -5.13 -1.06 -14.92
C ARG A 139 -4.60 -0.42 -16.20
#